data_AF-A0A6J4YXP0-F1
#
_entry.id   AF-A0A6J4YXP0-F1
#
_cell.length_a   1.000
_cell.length_b   1.000
_cell.length_c   1.000
_cell.angle_alpha   90.00
_cell.angle_beta   90.00
_cell.angle_gamma   90.00
#
_symmetry.space_group_name_H-M   'P 1'
#
loop_
_entity.id
_entity.type
_entity.pdbx_description
1 polymer ?
#
loop_
_entity_poly.entity_id
_entity_poly.type
_entity_poly.pdbx_seq_one_letter_code
_entity_poly.pdbx_strand_id
1 'polypeptide(L)'
;MIAFDLNKIRKPYFGYEEIAKIRGISLASAKVAASRYTKQGLLLRLKKNLYVLREVWEAASQEEKFRLANLGQSPSYISLLTALDHYEISTQVQQDFLESISVRRTKEFQLNGTVFRVDA
;
A
#
# COMPACT_ATOMS: atom_id res chain seq x y z
N MET A 1 13.73 5.68 19.14
CA MET A 1 12.50 6.29 19.68
C MET A 1 11.56 6.94 18.64
N ILE A 2 12.00 7.43 17.47
CA ILE A 2 11.15 8.22 16.54
C ILE A 2 10.02 7.41 15.86
N ALA A 3 10.15 6.09 15.69
CA ALA A 3 9.18 5.25 14.98
C ALA A 3 7.92 4.90 15.79
N PHE A 4 8.02 4.82 17.12
CA PHE A 4 6.92 4.33 17.99
C PHE A 4 5.64 5.17 17.94
N ASP A 5 5.74 6.45 17.60
CA ASP A 5 4.55 7.31 17.53
C ASP A 5 3.66 6.99 16.33
N LEU A 6 4.24 6.52 15.21
CA LEU A 6 3.44 6.24 14.01
C LEU A 6 2.51 5.05 14.20
N ASN A 7 2.87 4.10 15.07
CA ASN A 7 2.04 2.95 15.43
C ASN A 7 0.72 3.36 16.13
N LYS A 8 0.61 4.63 16.56
CA LYS A 8 -0.65 5.21 17.04
C LYS A 8 -1.66 5.45 15.91
N ILE A 9 -1.24 5.40 14.64
CA ILE A 9 -2.13 5.46 13.48
C ILE A 9 -2.84 4.12 13.34
N ARG A 10 -4.11 4.06 13.77
CA ARG A 10 -4.95 2.85 13.63
C ARG A 10 -5.54 2.65 12.23
N LYS A 11 -5.20 3.52 11.26
CA LYS A 11 -5.69 3.41 9.88
C LYS A 11 -4.75 2.50 9.08
N PRO A 12 -5.28 1.63 8.18
CA PRO A 12 -4.45 0.77 7.33
C PRO A 12 -3.58 1.59 6.36
N TYR A 13 -3.98 2.82 6.05
CA TYR A 13 -3.22 3.77 5.26
C TYR A 13 -3.50 5.20 5.74
N PHE A 14 -2.59 6.14 5.43
CA PHE A 14 -2.70 7.53 5.88
C PHE A 14 -1.89 8.50 5.04
N GLY A 15 -2.15 9.80 5.24
CA GLY A 15 -1.46 10.91 4.58
C GLY A 15 -0.57 11.72 5.53
N TYR A 16 -0.15 12.88 5.04
CA TYR A 16 0.63 13.88 5.76
C TYR A 16 -0.16 14.43 6.95
N GLU A 17 -1.49 14.47 6.85
CA GLU A 17 -2.42 14.97 7.85
C GLU A 17 -2.34 14.15 9.14
N GLU A 18 -2.38 12.82 9.05
CA GLU A 18 -2.21 11.94 10.22
C GLU A 18 -0.80 12.05 10.81
N ILE A 19 0.23 12.12 9.97
CA ILE A 19 1.63 12.27 10.42
C ILE A 19 1.78 13.60 11.18
N ALA A 20 1.24 14.69 10.64
CA ALA A 20 1.24 16.01 11.26
C ALA A 20 0.53 15.97 12.62
N LYS A 21 -0.67 15.39 12.66
CA LYS A 21 -1.51 15.29 13.87
C LYS A 21 -0.80 14.53 15.00
N ILE A 22 -0.23 13.37 14.71
CA ILE A 22 0.39 12.51 15.74
C ILE A 22 1.72 13.06 16.23
N ARG A 23 2.46 13.74 15.35
CA ARG A 23 3.77 14.30 15.69
C ARG A 23 3.69 15.74 16.21
N GLY A 24 2.52 16.37 16.14
CA GLY A 24 2.34 17.77 16.53
C GLY A 24 3.17 18.74 15.69
N ILE A 25 3.30 18.47 14.38
CA ILE A 25 4.14 19.26 13.46
C ILE A 25 3.33 19.85 12.31
N SER A 26 3.90 20.84 11.61
CA SER A 26 3.29 21.41 10.42
C SER A 26 3.15 20.39 9.28
N LEU A 27 2.20 20.61 8.36
CA LEU A 27 2.00 19.76 7.18
C LEU A 27 3.25 19.71 6.28
N ALA A 28 3.97 20.83 6.16
CA ALA A 28 5.23 20.90 5.42
C ALA A 28 6.31 20.01 6.04
N SER A 29 6.45 20.07 7.37
CA SER A 29 7.35 19.18 8.12
C SER A 29 6.92 17.71 8.02
N ALA A 30 5.62 17.42 8.05
CA ALA A 30 5.08 16.07 7.89
C ALA A 30 5.41 15.48 6.51
N LYS A 31 5.34 16.28 5.44
CA LYS A 31 5.75 15.87 4.09
C LYS A 31 7.24 15.47 4.03
N VAL A 32 8.11 16.26 4.64
CA VAL A 32 9.55 15.95 4.73
C VAL A 32 9.77 14.68 5.57
N ALA A 33 9.06 14.57 6.70
CA ALA A 33 9.13 13.40 7.57
C ALA A 33 8.68 12.13 6.85
N ALA A 34 7.56 12.16 6.10
CA ALA A 34 7.08 11.03 5.32
C ALA A 34 8.11 10.55 4.29
N SER A 35 8.78 11.48 3.59
CA SER A 35 9.86 11.15 2.65
C SER A 35 11.03 10.46 3.36
N ARG A 36 11.47 11.01 4.50
CA ARG A 36 12.53 10.42 5.33
C ARG A 36 12.15 9.03 5.85
N TYR A 37 10.94 8.85 6.35
CA TYR A 37 10.46 7.55 6.85
C TYR A 37 10.30 6.52 5.73
N THR A 38 9.94 6.96 4.52
CA THR A 38 9.94 6.09 3.34
C THR A 38 11.36 5.63 3.00
N LYS A 39 12.34 6.54 2.99
CA LYS A 39 13.75 6.21 2.75
C LYS A 39 14.33 5.27 3.81
N GLN A 40 13.87 5.39 5.05
CA GLN A 40 14.24 4.50 6.16
C GLN A 40 13.51 3.15 6.13
N GLY A 41 12.58 2.95 5.19
CA GLY A 41 11.76 1.75 5.09
C GLY A 41 10.62 1.66 6.09
N LEU A 42 10.43 2.62 7.00
CA LEU A 42 9.34 2.61 7.98
C LEU A 42 7.95 2.75 7.33
N LEU A 43 7.88 3.54 6.27
CA LEU A 43 6.67 3.74 5.47
C LEU A 43 6.85 3.15 4.08
N LEU A 44 5.79 2.51 3.60
CA LEU A 44 5.63 2.09 2.22
C LEU A 44 4.74 3.11 1.51
N ARG A 45 5.22 3.65 0.40
CA ARG A 45 4.49 4.70 -0.34
C ARG A 45 3.72 4.08 -1.50
N LEU A 46 2.39 4.08 -1.39
CA LEU A 46 1.49 3.63 -2.48
C LEU A 46 1.35 4.69 -3.58
N LYS A 47 1.14 5.95 -3.20
CA LYS A 47 1.13 7.10 -4.12
C LYS A 47 1.46 8.39 -3.37
N LYS A 48 1.35 9.54 -4.03
CA LYS A 48 1.51 10.85 -3.36
C LYS A 48 0.47 10.98 -2.24
N ASN A 49 0.94 11.38 -1.06
CA ASN A 49 0.12 11.52 0.15
C ASN A 49 -0.63 10.25 0.59
N LEU A 50 -0.12 9.06 0.24
CA LEU A 50 -0.72 7.80 0.66
C LEU A 50 0.37 6.81 1.05
N TYR A 51 0.40 6.48 2.33
CA TYR A 51 1.42 5.65 2.96
C TYR A 51 0.78 4.55 3.79
N VAL A 52 1.51 3.45 3.92
CA VAL A 52 1.20 2.31 4.78
C VAL A 52 2.40 2.10 5.69
N LEU A 53 2.18 1.78 6.97
CA LEU A 53 3.29 1.34 7.83
C LEU A 53 3.80 -0.01 7.36
N ARG A 54 5.12 -0.20 7.30
CA ARG A 54 5.69 -1.49 6.89
C ARG A 54 5.13 -2.65 7.71
N GLU A 55 5.12 -2.52 9.03
CA GLU A 55 4.58 -3.54 9.95
C GLU A 55 3.11 -3.88 9.67
N VAL A 56 2.28 -2.88 9.32
CA VAL A 56 0.88 -3.10 8.92
C VAL A 56 0.80 -3.85 7.60
N TRP A 57 1.72 -3.57 6.65
CA TRP A 57 1.80 -4.31 5.39
C TRP A 57 2.21 -5.76 5.57
N GLU A 58 3.22 -6.02 6.40
CA GLU A 58 3.71 -7.39 6.66
C GLU A 58 2.64 -8.22 7.39
N ALA A 59 1.87 -7.59 8.29
CA ALA A 59 0.79 -8.24 9.01
C ALA A 59 -0.52 -8.35 8.21
N ALA A 60 -0.61 -7.70 7.04
CA ALA A 60 -1.84 -7.68 6.24
C ALA A 60 -2.12 -9.06 5.61
N SER A 61 -3.37 -9.49 5.74
CA SER A 61 -3.93 -10.61 4.98
C SER A 61 -3.89 -10.34 3.47
N GLN A 62 -4.04 -11.41 2.67
CA GLN A 62 -4.09 -11.29 1.22
C GLN A 62 -5.21 -10.33 0.76
N GLU A 63 -6.41 -10.45 1.34
CA GLU A 63 -7.53 -9.56 1.05
C GLU A 63 -7.27 -8.09 1.40
N GLU A 64 -6.54 -7.83 2.49
CA GLU A 64 -6.13 -6.47 2.84
C GLU A 64 -5.14 -5.92 1.82
N LYS A 65 -4.20 -6.74 1.34
CA LYS A 65 -3.28 -6.37 0.27
C LYS A 65 -4.04 -6.09 -1.04
N PHE A 66 -5.12 -6.81 -1.35
CA PHE A 66 -6.00 -6.50 -2.48
C PHE A 66 -6.67 -5.13 -2.33
N ARG A 67 -7.17 -4.80 -1.14
CA ARG A 67 -7.75 -3.47 -0.88
C ARG A 67 -6.71 -2.37 -1.05
N LEU A 68 -5.47 -2.59 -0.60
CA LEU A 68 -4.37 -1.65 -0.80
C LEU A 68 -3.94 -1.52 -2.27
N ALA A 69 -4.00 -2.62 -3.04
CA ALA A 69 -3.75 -2.61 -4.49
C ALA A 69 -4.68 -1.65 -5.22
N ASN A 70 -5.99 -1.69 -4.91
CA ASN A 70 -6.99 -0.78 -5.47
C ASN A 70 -6.64 0.69 -5.25
N LEU A 71 -6.06 1.05 -4.10
CA LEU A 71 -5.68 2.43 -3.80
C LEU A 71 -4.55 2.95 -4.71
N GLY A 72 -3.71 2.04 -5.23
CA GLY A 72 -2.63 2.34 -6.17
C GLY A 72 -3.13 2.79 -7.55
N GLN A 73 -4.28 2.26 -8.00
CA GLN A 73 -4.99 2.69 -9.21
C GLN A 73 -6.50 2.42 -9.11
N SER A 74 -7.22 3.37 -8.50
CA SER A 74 -8.67 3.25 -8.32
C SER A 74 -9.45 3.86 -9.51
N PRO A 75 -10.58 3.28 -9.95
CA PRO A 75 -11.13 1.99 -9.50
C PRO A 75 -10.41 0.81 -10.18
N SER A 76 -10.10 -0.24 -9.42
CA SER A 76 -9.67 -1.54 -9.95
C SER A 76 -10.23 -2.70 -9.13
N TYR A 77 -10.25 -3.90 -9.68
CA TYR A 77 -10.67 -5.11 -8.97
C TYR A 77 -9.71 -6.25 -9.27
N ILE A 78 -9.53 -7.18 -8.32
CA ILE A 78 -8.69 -8.36 -8.52
C ILE A 78 -9.22 -9.19 -9.69
N SER A 79 -8.31 -9.68 -10.53
CA SER A 79 -8.67 -10.41 -11.75
C SER A 79 -7.55 -11.39 -12.11
N LEU A 80 -7.68 -12.04 -13.28
CA LEU A 80 -6.67 -12.95 -13.85
C LEU A 80 -6.23 -14.03 -12.84
N LEU A 81 -4.93 -14.32 -12.72
CA LEU A 81 -4.46 -15.39 -11.84
C LEU A 81 -4.73 -15.08 -10.36
N THR A 82 -4.72 -13.80 -9.97
CA THR A 82 -5.06 -13.42 -8.58
C THR A 82 -6.50 -13.77 -8.23
N ALA A 83 -7.46 -13.58 -9.13
CA ALA A 83 -8.84 -13.99 -8.87
C ALA A 83 -8.98 -15.52 -8.85
N LEU A 84 -8.31 -16.23 -9.77
CA LEU A 84 -8.34 -17.69 -9.81
C LEU A 84 -7.73 -18.33 -8.55
N ASP A 85 -6.64 -17.75 -8.04
CA ASP A 85 -6.04 -18.13 -6.75
C ASP A 85 -7.00 -17.84 -5.59
N HIS A 86 -7.52 -16.62 -5.50
CA HIS A 86 -8.40 -16.21 -4.40
C HIS A 86 -9.67 -17.06 -4.26
N TYR A 87 -10.25 -17.50 -5.38
CA TYR A 87 -11.43 -18.37 -5.39
C TYR A 87 -11.08 -19.87 -5.44
N GLU A 88 -9.83 -20.23 -5.20
CA GLU A 88 -9.34 -21.63 -5.17
C GLU A 88 -9.59 -22.41 -6.47
N ILE A 89 -9.68 -21.69 -7.61
CA ILE A 89 -9.88 -22.27 -8.94
C ILE A 89 -8.55 -22.81 -9.51
N SER A 90 -7.43 -22.19 -9.15
CA SER A 90 -6.08 -22.62 -9.56
C SER A 90 -5.10 -22.53 -8.40
N THR A 91 -4.18 -23.50 -8.32
CA THR A 91 -3.06 -23.51 -7.37
C THR A 91 -1.77 -22.98 -7.98
N GLN A 92 -1.79 -22.57 -9.25
CA GLN A 92 -0.64 -21.95 -9.91
C GLN A 92 -0.55 -20.48 -9.52
N VAL A 93 0.11 -20.22 -8.40
CA VAL A 93 0.21 -18.89 -7.81
C VAL A 93 1.60 -18.31 -8.04
N GLN A 94 1.66 -17.11 -8.59
CA GLN A 94 2.88 -16.32 -8.57
C GLN A 94 2.98 -15.61 -7.22
N GLN A 95 3.97 -15.98 -6.41
CA GLN A 95 4.19 -15.35 -5.11
C GLN A 95 4.51 -13.87 -5.29
N ASP A 96 3.99 -13.04 -4.37
CA ASP A 96 4.22 -11.60 -4.36
C ASP A 96 3.85 -10.89 -5.68
N PHE A 97 2.85 -11.40 -6.40
CA PHE A 97 2.36 -10.81 -7.64
C PHE A 97 0.85 -10.74 -7.65
N LEU A 98 0.31 -9.52 -7.78
CA LEU A 98 -1.11 -9.24 -7.69
C LEU A 98 -1.61 -8.56 -8.97
N GLU A 99 -2.58 -9.19 -9.61
CA GLU A 99 -3.21 -8.76 -10.84
C GLU A 99 -4.59 -8.13 -10.59
N SER A 100 -4.89 -7.08 -11.34
CA SER A 100 -6.17 -6.39 -11.29
C SER A 100 -6.52 -5.81 -12.64
N ILE A 101 -7.82 -5.59 -12.88
CA ILE A 101 -8.31 -4.87 -14.06
C ILE A 101 -8.87 -3.51 -13.63
N SER A 102 -8.68 -2.50 -14.48
CA SER A 102 -9.17 -1.13 -14.28
C SER A 102 -9.56 -0.52 -15.61
N VAL A 103 -10.52 0.41 -15.63
CA VAL A 103 -10.82 1.21 -16.85
C VAL A 103 -9.75 2.25 -17.19
N ARG A 104 -8.63 2.26 -16.46
CA ARG A 104 -7.51 3.19 -16.61
C ARG A 104 -6.34 2.48 -17.27
N ARG A 105 -5.42 3.25 -17.85
CA ARG A 105 -4.20 2.73 -18.50
C ARG A 105 -3.49 1.66 -17.66
N THR A 106 -2.90 0.68 -18.34
CA THR A 106 -2.05 -0.31 -17.68
C THR A 106 -0.97 0.35 -16.83
N LYS A 107 -0.78 -0.15 -15.62
CA LYS A 107 0.20 0.36 -14.67
C LYS A 107 0.74 -0.79 -13.83
N GLU A 108 2.06 -0.78 -13.67
CA GLU A 108 2.74 -1.62 -12.71
C GLU A 108 3.38 -0.78 -11.61
N PHE A 109 3.34 -1.25 -10.37
CA PHE A 109 4.09 -0.68 -9.27
C PHE A 109 4.46 -1.76 -8.26
N GLN A 110 5.55 -1.54 -7.53
CA GLN A 110 6.02 -2.47 -6.51
C GLN A 110 5.88 -1.85 -5.12
N LEU A 111 5.44 -2.66 -4.15
CA LEU A 111 5.40 -2.30 -2.75
C LEU A 111 5.99 -3.46 -1.93
N ASN A 112 7.15 -3.21 -1.32
CA ASN A 112 7.77 -4.15 -0.39
C ASN A 112 7.94 -5.58 -0.96
N GLY A 113 8.53 -5.70 -2.14
CA GLY A 113 8.69 -6.97 -2.83
C GLY A 113 7.48 -7.36 -3.68
N THR A 114 6.26 -7.05 -3.23
CA THR A 114 5.03 -7.39 -3.96
C THR A 114 4.82 -6.49 -5.19
N VAL A 115 4.62 -7.10 -6.35
CA VAL A 115 4.29 -6.44 -7.62
C VAL A 115 2.78 -6.34 -7.78
N PHE A 116 2.32 -5.15 -8.16
CA PHE A 116 0.93 -4.86 -8.48
C PHE A 116 0.84 -4.52 -9.95
N ARG A 117 0.19 -5.39 -10.72
CA ARG A 117 -0.09 -5.18 -12.13
C ARG A 117 -1.57 -4.89 -12.30
N VAL A 118 -1.87 -3.70 -12.83
CA VAL A 118 -3.22 -3.27 -13.14
C VAL A 118 -3.32 -3.10 -14.64
N ASP A 119 -4.02 -4.01 -15.32
CA ASP A 119 -4.26 -3.96 -16.76
C ASP A 119 -5.56 -3.23 -17.10
N ALA A 120 -5.64 -2.69 -18.32
CA ALA A 120 -6.77 -1.92 -18.84
C ALA A 120 -7.82 -2.78 -19.55
#